data_AF-A0AAV2BGF2-F1
#
_entry.id   AF-A0AAV2BGF2-F1
#
_cell.length_a   1.000
_cell.length_b   1.000
_cell.length_c   1.000
_cell.angle_alpha   90.00
_cell.angle_beta   90.00
_cell.angle_gamma   90.00
#
_symmetry.space_group_name_H-M   'P 1'
#
loop_
_entity.id
_entity.type
_entity.pdbx_description
1 polymer ?
#
loop_
_entity_poly.entity_id
_entity_poly.type
_entity_poly.pdbx_seq_one_letter_code
_entity_poly.pdbx_strand_id
1 'polypeptide(L)'
;MGDFAIIPSVPLARIAKTTYIHSIATNSNFVEAPIGTISHLIEMIDKQCDPDDIIIGLNFIRESRGENGDLYNCYLCGSICSTIDILDHLYLKKHKTKYLEKLLSDGYHNAINEINSLSIGETAREGLVDQECAEMMGKFGRGKPVIYGIKSM
;
A
#
# COMPACT_ATOMS: atom_id res chain seq x y z
N MET A 1 28.28 36.30 10.35
CA MET A 1 26.90 36.68 9.99
C MET A 1 26.36 35.52 9.18
N GLY A 2 25.64 34.61 9.83
CA GLY A 2 25.12 33.38 9.23
C GLY A 2 23.62 33.49 9.11
N ASP A 3 23.11 33.42 7.90
CA ASP A 3 21.68 33.49 7.60
C ASP A 3 21.02 32.14 7.94
N PHE A 4 20.15 32.16 8.95
CA PHE A 4 19.22 31.08 9.24
C PHE A 4 18.02 31.21 8.31
N ALA A 5 17.90 30.30 7.34
CA ALA A 5 16.70 30.17 6.54
C ALA A 5 15.57 29.57 7.38
N ILE A 6 14.52 30.35 7.57
CA ILE A 6 13.26 29.96 8.22
C ILE A 6 12.49 29.05 7.27
N ILE A 7 12.20 27.82 7.70
CA ILE A 7 11.37 26.85 7.00
C ILE A 7 9.90 27.27 7.18
N PRO A 8 9.09 27.51 6.13
CA PRO A 8 7.66 27.76 6.32
C PRO A 8 6.94 26.45 6.66
N SER A 9 6.31 26.43 7.84
CA SER A 9 5.37 25.42 8.30
C SER A 9 4.13 25.37 7.38
N VAL A 10 3.93 24.26 6.68
CA VAL A 10 2.70 24.04 5.89
C VAL A 10 1.58 23.52 6.81
N PRO A 11 0.36 24.11 6.78
CA PRO A 11 -0.72 23.71 7.68
C PRO A 11 -1.35 22.38 7.25
N LEU A 12 -1.57 21.49 8.24
CA LEU A 12 -2.45 20.32 8.15
C LEU A 12 -3.89 20.78 7.89
N ALA A 13 -4.31 20.81 6.63
CA ALA A 13 -5.69 21.11 6.25
C ALA A 13 -6.36 19.90 5.59
N ARG A 14 -7.14 19.18 6.43
CA ARG A 14 -8.43 18.56 6.12
C ARG A 14 -8.55 17.80 4.79
N ILE A 15 -8.28 16.49 4.85
CA ILE A 15 -8.81 15.55 3.86
C ILE A 15 -10.31 15.40 4.10
N ALA A 16 -11.10 15.88 3.13
CA ALA A 16 -12.53 15.62 3.05
C ALA A 16 -12.77 14.12 2.86
N LYS A 17 -13.61 13.54 3.71
CA LYS A 17 -14.09 12.16 3.59
C LYS A 17 -15.01 12.06 2.37
N THR A 18 -14.47 11.63 1.23
CA THR A 18 -15.29 11.16 0.11
C THR A 18 -15.57 9.68 0.32
N THR A 19 -16.77 9.40 0.84
CA THR A 19 -17.34 8.06 0.97
C THR A 19 -17.50 7.42 -0.40
N TYR A 20 -16.61 6.48 -0.75
CA TYR A 20 -16.84 5.52 -1.83
C TYR A 20 -17.20 4.19 -1.18
N ILE A 21 -18.51 3.95 -1.01
CA ILE A 21 -19.03 2.67 -0.51
C ILE A 21 -19.25 1.79 -1.74
N HIS A 22 -18.21 1.07 -2.15
CA HIS A 22 -18.42 -0.17 -2.89
C HIS A 22 -18.56 -1.30 -1.87
N SER A 23 -19.81 -1.70 -1.69
CA SER A 23 -20.27 -2.78 -0.82
C SER A 23 -19.56 -4.10 -1.13
N ILE A 24 -18.63 -4.47 -0.26
CA ILE A 24 -18.20 -5.86 -0.02
C ILE A 24 -18.89 -6.26 1.27
N ALA A 25 -19.62 -7.39 1.25
CA ALA A 25 -20.33 -7.92 2.41
C ALA A 25 -19.38 -7.98 3.62
N THR A 26 -19.55 -7.04 4.55
CA THR A 26 -18.84 -7.07 5.82
C THR A 26 -19.55 -8.10 6.67
N ASN A 27 -18.96 -9.28 6.81
CA ASN A 27 -19.30 -10.18 7.91
C ASN A 27 -19.15 -9.33 9.19
N SER A 28 -20.27 -9.08 9.87
CA SER A 28 -20.44 -8.13 10.99
C SER A 28 -19.64 -8.47 12.26
N ASN A 29 -18.68 -9.39 12.16
CA ASN A 29 -17.94 -9.98 13.26
C ASN A 29 -16.48 -9.52 13.32
N PHE A 30 -16.02 -8.65 12.42
CA PHE A 30 -14.65 -8.13 12.45
C PHE A 30 -14.61 -6.67 12.91
N VAL A 31 -13.78 -6.38 13.90
CA VAL A 31 -13.52 -5.03 14.41
C VAL A 31 -12.07 -4.65 14.17
N GLU A 32 -11.82 -3.37 13.92
CA GLU A 32 -10.46 -2.86 13.77
C GLU A 32 -9.68 -3.11 15.07
N ALA A 33 -8.48 -3.66 14.93
CA ALA A 33 -7.66 -4.05 16.06
C ALA A 33 -7.17 -2.80 16.83
N PRO A 34 -6.92 -2.91 18.15
CA PRO A 34 -6.40 -1.80 18.93
C PRO A 34 -5.10 -1.22 18.36
N ILE A 35 -4.90 0.08 18.60
CA ILE A 35 -3.64 0.77 18.26
C ILE A 35 -2.48 0.04 18.93
N GLY A 36 -1.43 -0.25 18.15
CA GLY A 36 -0.26 -0.99 18.60
C GLY A 36 -0.31 -2.49 18.34
N THR A 37 -1.40 -3.01 17.77
CA THR A 37 -1.43 -4.40 17.27
C THR A 37 -0.36 -4.56 16.19
N ILE A 38 0.55 -5.52 16.37
CA ILE A 38 1.64 -5.81 15.42
C ILE A 38 1.06 -6.61 14.27
N SER A 39 1.22 -6.16 13.02
CA SER A 39 0.74 -6.87 11.82
C SER A 39 1.60 -8.09 11.49
N HIS A 40 0.97 -9.22 11.18
CA HIS A 40 1.69 -10.42 10.74
C HIS A 40 2.28 -10.24 9.34
N LEU A 41 1.64 -9.45 8.46
CA LEU A 41 2.24 -9.09 7.17
C LEU A 41 3.53 -8.30 7.35
N ILE A 42 3.56 -7.33 8.27
CA ILE A 42 4.79 -6.57 8.55
C ILE A 42 5.89 -7.49 9.08
N GLU A 43 5.58 -8.37 10.05
CA GLU A 43 6.57 -9.35 10.53
C GLU A 43 7.06 -10.28 9.42
N MET A 44 6.19 -10.66 8.50
CA MET A 44 6.53 -11.53 7.38
C MET A 44 7.47 -10.82 6.40
N ILE A 45 7.19 -9.56 6.08
CA ILE A 45 8.08 -8.72 5.27
C ILE A 45 9.44 -8.55 5.94
N ASP A 46 9.48 -8.25 7.24
CA ASP A 46 10.73 -8.07 7.98
C ASP A 46 11.59 -9.35 8.05
N LYS A 47 10.96 -10.52 7.96
CA LYS A 47 11.64 -11.83 8.01
C LYS A 47 12.04 -12.39 6.64
N GLN A 48 11.30 -12.05 5.59
CA GLN A 48 11.42 -12.72 4.28
C GLN A 48 11.86 -11.80 3.15
N CYS A 49 11.78 -10.48 3.32
CA CYS A 49 12.10 -9.51 2.28
C CYS A 49 13.37 -8.73 2.61
N ASP A 50 14.13 -8.35 1.60
CA ASP A 50 15.28 -7.48 1.75
C ASP A 50 14.85 -6.01 1.93
N PRO A 51 15.72 -5.14 2.51
CA PRO A 51 15.45 -3.71 2.61
C PRO A 51 15.20 -3.05 1.25
N ASP A 52 15.85 -3.56 0.20
CA ASP A 52 15.76 -3.04 -1.17
C ASP A 52 14.55 -3.59 -1.94
N ASP A 53 13.80 -4.54 -1.37
CA ASP A 53 12.59 -5.06 -2.01
C ASP A 53 11.52 -3.97 -2.10
N ILE A 54 10.94 -3.87 -3.30
CA ILE A 54 9.92 -2.87 -3.65
C ILE A 54 8.55 -3.37 -3.19
N ILE A 55 8.33 -3.29 -1.87
CA ILE A 55 7.05 -3.58 -1.22
C ILE A 55 6.35 -2.28 -0.88
N ILE A 56 5.25 -1.98 -1.59
CA ILE A 56 4.55 -0.71 -1.53
C ILE A 56 3.05 -0.87 -1.37
N GLY A 57 2.37 0.20 -0.97
CA GLY A 57 0.92 0.23 -0.89
C GLY A 57 0.33 -0.59 0.27
N LEU A 58 1.10 -0.82 1.34
CA LEU A 58 0.62 -1.58 2.50
C LEU A 58 -0.56 -0.87 3.20
N ASN A 59 -0.67 0.45 3.07
CA ASN A 59 -1.82 1.23 3.53
C ASN A 59 -3.13 0.90 2.80
N PHE A 60 -3.08 0.13 1.71
CA PHE A 60 -4.24 -0.39 1.00
C PHE A 60 -4.50 -1.87 1.29
N ILE A 61 -3.80 -2.46 2.27
CA ILE A 61 -4.00 -3.83 2.70
C ILE A 61 -4.78 -3.87 4.01
N ARG A 62 -5.85 -4.65 4.03
CA ARG A 62 -6.54 -5.06 5.25
C ARG A 62 -6.14 -6.47 5.63
N GLU A 63 -5.51 -6.63 6.78
CA GLU A 63 -5.23 -7.93 7.42
C GLU A 63 -6.42 -8.32 8.29
N SER A 64 -7.05 -9.45 8.00
CA SER A 64 -8.16 -10.01 8.78
C SER A 64 -7.69 -11.29 9.45
N ARG A 65 -7.61 -11.27 10.78
CA ARG A 65 -7.10 -12.40 11.57
C ARG A 65 -8.19 -13.41 11.86
N GLY A 66 -7.95 -14.66 11.49
CA GLY A 66 -8.87 -15.77 11.72
C GLY A 66 -8.20 -16.95 12.41
N GLU A 67 -9.01 -17.84 12.98
CA GLU A 67 -8.53 -19.08 13.61
C GLU A 67 -7.85 -20.02 12.59
N ASN A 68 -8.23 -19.93 11.31
CA ASN A 68 -7.69 -20.74 10.22
C ASN A 68 -6.58 -20.02 9.43
N GLY A 69 -5.96 -18.99 10.02
CA GLY A 69 -4.96 -18.14 9.37
C GLY A 69 -5.52 -16.79 8.91
N ASP A 70 -4.60 -15.94 8.45
CA ASP A 70 -4.90 -14.56 8.09
C ASP A 70 -5.32 -14.44 6.62
N LEU A 71 -6.24 -13.52 6.36
CA LEU A 71 -6.65 -13.12 5.03
C LEU A 71 -6.30 -11.65 4.78
N TYR A 72 -5.72 -11.38 3.62
CA TYR A 72 -5.23 -10.08 3.23
C TYR A 72 -6.06 -9.54 2.07
N ASN A 73 -6.75 -8.42 2.27
CA ASN A 73 -7.55 -7.80 1.23
C ASN A 73 -6.80 -6.59 0.68
N CYS A 74 -6.49 -6.60 -0.62
CA CYS A 74 -5.87 -5.46 -1.29
C CYS A 74 -6.93 -4.60 -1.97
N TYR A 75 -7.15 -3.39 -1.48
CA TYR A 75 -8.16 -2.47 -2.02
C TYR A 75 -7.79 -1.93 -3.40
N LEU A 76 -6.51 -1.77 -3.71
CA LEU A 76 -6.06 -1.36 -5.04
C LEU A 76 -6.42 -2.43 -6.08
N CYS A 77 -6.12 -3.67 -5.74
CA CYS A 77 -6.26 -4.79 -6.65
C CYS A 77 -7.68 -5.36 -6.71
N GLY A 78 -8.46 -5.18 -5.63
CA GLY A 78 -9.75 -5.85 -5.44
C GLY A 78 -9.60 -7.35 -5.18
N SER A 79 -8.44 -7.79 -4.67
CA SER A 79 -8.10 -9.19 -4.46
C SER A 79 -8.08 -9.55 -2.98
N ILE A 80 -8.37 -10.82 -2.69
CA ILE A 80 -8.20 -11.44 -1.38
C ILE A 80 -7.08 -12.47 -1.52
N CYS A 81 -6.07 -12.37 -0.67
CA CYS A 81 -4.88 -13.20 -0.66
C CYS A 81 -4.78 -13.94 0.67
N SER A 82 -4.27 -15.17 0.63
CA SER A 82 -3.86 -15.87 1.85
C SER A 82 -2.46 -15.40 2.30
N THR A 83 -2.00 -15.86 3.46
CA THR A 83 -0.63 -15.60 3.94
C THR A 83 0.45 -16.04 2.96
N ILE A 84 0.24 -17.13 2.22
CA ILE A 84 1.25 -17.61 1.26
C ILE A 84 1.27 -16.77 -0.02
N ASP A 85 0.15 -16.16 -0.41
CA ASP A 85 0.02 -15.47 -1.70
C ASP A 85 0.26 -13.96 -1.61
N ILE A 86 0.19 -13.37 -0.41
CA ILE A 86 0.20 -11.91 -0.25
C ILE A 86 1.54 -11.28 -0.62
N LEU A 87 2.67 -11.92 -0.34
CA LEU A 87 3.98 -11.37 -0.75
C LEU A 87 4.10 -11.37 -2.27
N ASP A 88 3.84 -12.50 -2.92
CA ASP A 88 3.83 -12.61 -4.38
C ASP A 88 2.91 -11.56 -5.01
N HIS A 89 1.72 -11.37 -4.44
CA HIS A 89 0.78 -10.34 -4.87
C HIS A 89 1.40 -8.94 -4.87
N LEU A 90 2.12 -8.57 -3.81
CA LEU A 90 2.75 -7.26 -3.66
C LEU A 90 3.91 -7.04 -4.64
N TYR A 91 4.60 -8.12 -5.04
CA TYR A 91 5.67 -8.06 -6.05
C TYR A 91 5.15 -7.88 -7.48
N LEU A 92 3.90 -8.29 -7.77
CA LEU A 92 3.36 -8.21 -9.12
C LEU A 92 3.33 -6.77 -9.65
N LYS A 93 3.82 -6.58 -10.88
CA LYS A 93 3.70 -5.33 -11.63
C LYS A 93 2.29 -4.74 -11.58
N LYS A 94 1.26 -5.58 -11.67
CA LYS A 94 -0.15 -5.16 -11.62
C LYS A 94 -0.48 -4.36 -10.34
N HIS A 95 0.03 -4.79 -9.19
CA HIS A 95 -0.16 -4.08 -7.92
C HIS A 95 0.60 -2.75 -7.93
N LYS A 96 1.87 -2.78 -8.34
CA LYS A 96 2.74 -1.60 -8.44
C LYS A 96 2.17 -0.51 -9.38
N THR A 97 1.72 -0.88 -10.57
CA THR A 97 1.05 0.02 -11.52
C THR A 97 -0.18 0.67 -10.90
N LYS A 98 -1.07 -0.12 -10.26
CA LYS A 98 -2.27 0.40 -9.60
C LYS A 98 -1.96 1.34 -8.45
N TYR A 99 -0.89 1.09 -7.71
CA TYR A 99 -0.43 2.00 -6.66
C TYR A 99 -0.01 3.36 -7.24
N LEU A 100 0.77 3.37 -8.31
CA LEU A 100 1.20 4.61 -8.97
C LEU A 100 0.01 5.37 -9.59
N GLU A 101 -0.91 4.66 -10.24
CA GLU A 101 -2.17 5.25 -10.74
C GLU A 101 -2.99 5.87 -9.61
N LYS A 102 -3.07 5.21 -8.45
CA LYS A 102 -3.77 5.73 -7.28
C LYS A 102 -3.09 6.98 -6.73
N LEU A 103 -1.76 6.97 -6.58
CA LEU A 103 -1.01 8.14 -6.16
C LEU A 103 -1.24 9.31 -7.12
N LEU A 104 -1.21 9.07 -8.43
CA LEU A 104 -1.49 10.10 -9.42
C LEU A 104 -2.90 10.67 -9.27
N SER A 105 -3.90 9.79 -9.10
CA SER A 105 -5.29 10.21 -8.85
C SER A 105 -5.47 10.98 -7.55
N ASP A 106 -4.63 10.73 -6.53
CA ASP A 106 -4.64 11.44 -5.25
C ASP A 106 -3.84 12.75 -5.29
N GLY A 107 -3.28 13.11 -6.46
CA GLY A 107 -2.57 14.37 -6.71
C GLY A 107 -1.07 14.30 -6.54
N TYR A 108 -0.49 13.11 -6.35
CA TYR A 108 0.96 12.94 -6.24
C TYR A 108 1.59 12.77 -7.62
N HIS A 109 2.64 13.53 -7.89
CA HIS A 109 3.37 13.42 -9.14
C HIS A 109 4.21 12.14 -9.20
N ASN A 110 4.06 11.38 -10.29
CA ASN A 110 4.83 10.21 -10.65
C ASN A 110 4.75 9.97 -12.17
N ALA A 111 5.61 9.12 -12.73
CA ALA A 111 5.78 8.93 -14.17
C ALA A 111 4.86 7.86 -14.81
N ILE A 112 3.79 7.40 -14.15
CA ILE A 112 3.05 6.21 -14.61
C ILE A 112 2.38 6.38 -15.99
N ASN A 113 1.89 7.58 -16.29
CA ASN A 113 1.25 7.86 -17.58
C ASN A 113 2.29 7.87 -18.71
N GLU A 114 3.45 8.48 -18.46
CA GLU A 114 4.58 8.52 -19.37
C GLU A 114 5.07 7.09 -19.63
N ILE A 115 5.33 6.30 -18.59
CA ILE A 115 5.76 4.90 -18.69
C ILE A 115 4.76 4.09 -19.52
N ASN A 116 3.46 4.26 -19.26
CA ASN A 116 2.42 3.52 -19.96
C ASN A 116 2.32 3.88 -21.46
N SER A 117 2.69 5.11 -21.83
CA SER A 117 2.68 5.60 -23.21
C SER A 117 3.89 5.17 -24.06
N LEU A 118 4.94 4.63 -23.44
CA LEU A 118 6.15 4.21 -24.15
C LEU A 118 5.91 2.97 -25.01
N SER A 119 6.42 2.98 -26.24
CA SER A 119 6.43 1.82 -27.15
C SER A 119 7.61 0.89 -26.82
N ILE A 120 7.59 0.29 -25.64
CA ILE A 120 8.63 -0.60 -25.12
C ILE A 120 8.07 -1.99 -24.76
N GLY A 121 8.95 -2.98 -24.68
CA GLY A 121 8.60 -4.33 -24.24
C GLY A 121 8.19 -4.42 -22.76
N GLU A 122 7.40 -5.44 -22.42
CA GLU A 122 6.83 -5.62 -21.08
C GLU A 122 7.88 -5.68 -19.96
N THR A 123 9.00 -6.37 -20.17
CA THR A 123 10.09 -6.47 -19.19
C THR A 123 10.75 -5.11 -18.93
N ALA A 124 10.98 -4.32 -19.98
CA ALA A 124 11.54 -2.97 -19.82
C ALA A 124 10.56 -2.05 -19.09
N ARG A 125 9.26 -2.18 -19.39
CA ARG A 125 8.20 -1.43 -18.71
C ARG A 125 8.13 -1.79 -17.22
N GLU A 126 8.24 -3.07 -16.89
CA GLU A 126 8.27 -3.55 -15.50
C GLU A 126 9.44 -2.94 -14.72
N GLY A 127 10.64 -2.89 -15.30
CA GLY A 127 11.78 -2.22 -14.68
C GLY A 127 11.56 -0.72 -14.42
N LEU A 128 10.89 0.00 -15.32
CA LEU A 128 10.54 1.41 -15.11
C LEU A 128 9.48 1.60 -14.02
N VAL A 129 8.47 0.72 -13.97
CA VAL A 129 7.46 0.73 -12.89
C VAL A 129 8.14 0.47 -11.56
N ASP A 130 9.07 -0.48 -11.50
CA ASP A 130 9.82 -0.82 -10.29
C ASP A 130 10.68 0.36 -9.83
N GLN A 131 11.40 1.01 -10.73
CA GLN A 131 12.18 2.21 -10.43
C GLN A 131 11.30 3.33 -9.85
N GLU A 132 10.17 3.63 -10.50
CA GLU A 132 9.25 4.66 -10.04
C GLU A 132 8.65 4.31 -8.66
N CYS A 133 8.32 3.04 -8.44
CA CYS A 133 7.84 2.56 -7.14
C CYS A 133 8.90 2.68 -6.05
N ALA A 134 10.17 2.41 -6.34
CA ALA A 134 11.28 2.60 -5.40
C ALA A 134 11.42 4.07 -5.00
N GLU A 135 11.27 5.00 -5.95
CA GLU A 135 11.27 6.44 -5.64
C GLU A 135 10.10 6.84 -4.73
N MET A 136 8.90 6.34 -5.02
CA MET A 136 7.73 6.59 -4.18
C MET A 136 7.87 5.96 -2.79
N MET A 137 8.45 4.76 -2.70
CA MET A 137 8.76 4.10 -1.44
C MET A 137 9.77 4.90 -0.61
N GLY A 138 10.80 5.49 -1.24
CA GLY A 138 11.74 6.37 -0.56
C GLY A 138 11.09 7.65 -0.01
N LYS A 139 10.09 8.20 -0.71
CA LYS A 139 9.39 9.44 -0.33
C LYS A 139 8.34 9.21 0.76
N PHE A 140 7.55 8.14 0.67
CA PHE A 140 6.36 7.92 1.49
C PHE A 140 6.45 6.70 2.41
N GLY A 141 7.49 5.88 2.26
CA GLY A 141 7.61 4.58 2.90
C GLY A 141 6.70 3.52 2.27
N ARG A 142 6.69 2.33 2.88
CA ARG A 142 5.88 1.18 2.43
C ARG A 142 4.38 1.32 2.77
N GLY A 143 4.04 2.20 3.70
CA GLY A 143 2.72 2.26 4.34
C GLY A 143 2.58 1.22 5.47
N LYS A 144 1.37 1.09 6.05
CA LYS A 144 1.06 0.09 7.08
C LYS A 144 -0.33 -0.50 6.85
N PRO A 145 -0.52 -1.83 6.96
CA PRO A 145 -1.82 -2.44 6.81
C PRO A 145 -2.74 -2.08 7.98
N VAL A 146 -4.04 -2.10 7.71
CA VAL A 146 -5.06 -1.99 8.77
C VAL A 146 -5.45 -3.39 9.22
N ILE A 147 -5.40 -3.63 10.52
CA ILE A 147 -5.62 -4.97 11.10
C ILE A 147 -7.05 -5.05 11.64
N TYR A 148 -7.73 -6.15 11.36
CA TYR A 148 -9.06 -6.48 11.86
C TYR A 148 -9.02 -7.84 12.56
N GLY A 149 -9.63 -7.91 13.73
CA GLY A 149 -9.77 -9.14 14.52
C GLY A 149 -11.23 -9.56 14.67
N ILE A 150 -11.45 -10.82 15.04
CA ILE A 150 -12.77 -11.33 15.38
C ILE A 150 -13.25 -10.63 16.66
N LYS A 151 -14.47 -10.10 16.63
CA LYS A 151 -15.16 -9.56 17.79
C LYS A 151 -15.38 -10.70 18.79
N SER A 152 -14.65 -10.67 19.90
CA SER A 152 -14.93 -11.57 21.02
C SER A 152 -16.38 -11.40 21.46
N MET A 153 -17.14 -12.50 21.48
CA MET A 153 -18.53 -12.53 21.96
C MET A 153 -18.58 -12.46 23.47
#